data_AF-A0A504YC91-F1
#
_entry.id   AF-A0A504YC91-F1
#
_cell.length_a   1.000
_cell.length_b   1.000
_cell.length_c   1.000
_cell.angle_alpha   90.00
_cell.angle_beta   90.00
_cell.angle_gamma   90.00
#
_symmetry.space_group_name_H-M   'P 1'
#
loop_
_entity.id
_entity.type
_entity.pdbx_description
1 polymer ?
#
loop_
_entity_poly.entity_id
_entity_poly.type
_entity_poly.pdbx_seq_one_letter_code
_entity_poly.pdbx_strand_id
1 'polypeptide(L)'
;MMQGFARTRSFNLGGLLALNDIDENVQVQLKNFYSTLSIGLIPSCVAAYAFQLSSHLQSMVTTLMVVSFIASLGSSLYIYLTRHNRETINTRLAAFFVFALSTGLGMAPFLHVVSVINPDTIPTAFLGAVMIFVSFTLLALLTRKRYYLFLGAALMSAISMLTTFSFMNLFIRSPAIYQ
;
A
#
# COMPACT_ATOMS: atom_id res chain seq x y z
N MET A 1 -8.97 29.89 -35.12
CA MET A 1 -7.86 29.01 -35.54
C MET A 1 -7.34 28.27 -34.31
N MET A 2 -7.76 27.02 -34.12
CA MET A 2 -7.30 26.17 -33.01
C MET A 2 -6.06 25.41 -33.49
N GLN A 3 -4.87 25.76 -32.99
CA GLN A 3 -3.65 25.00 -33.26
C GLN A 3 -3.55 23.84 -32.28
N GLY A 4 -3.49 22.63 -32.85
CA GLY A 4 -3.37 21.39 -32.11
C GLY A 4 -2.05 21.28 -31.36
N PHE A 5 -2.14 20.80 -30.13
CA PHE A 5 -1.00 20.31 -29.36
C PHE A 5 -1.17 18.81 -29.13
N ALA A 6 -1.19 18.03 -30.22
CA ALA A 6 -1.00 16.60 -30.16
C ALA A 6 0.51 16.32 -30.12
N ARG A 7 1.09 16.41 -28.92
CA ARG A 7 2.47 15.97 -28.66
C ARG A 7 2.53 14.45 -28.78
N THR A 8 2.77 13.93 -29.98
CA THR A 8 3.04 12.50 -30.21
C THR A 8 4.37 12.15 -29.54
N ARG A 9 4.27 11.62 -28.32
CA ARG A 9 5.39 10.98 -27.61
C ARG A 9 5.68 9.67 -28.34
N SER A 10 6.71 9.65 -29.18
CA SER A 10 7.15 8.41 -29.83
C SER A 10 7.65 7.43 -28.76
N PHE A 11 6.98 6.29 -28.64
CA PHE A 11 7.40 5.21 -27.74
C PHE A 11 8.66 4.56 -28.30
N ASN A 12 9.83 5.00 -27.83
CA ASN A 12 11.10 4.38 -28.17
C ASN A 12 11.27 3.08 -27.37
N LEU A 13 10.74 1.97 -27.91
CA LEU A 13 10.91 0.61 -27.36
C LEU A 13 12.40 0.23 -27.19
N GLY A 14 13.26 0.75 -28.07
CA GLY A 14 14.71 0.59 -27.95
C GLY A 14 15.30 1.23 -26.69
N GLY A 15 14.74 2.35 -26.20
CA GLY A 15 15.13 2.98 -24.93
C GLY A 15 14.45 2.38 -23.69
N LEU A 16 13.36 1.64 -23.89
CA LEU A 16 12.74 0.81 -22.86
C LEU A 16 13.54 -0.48 -22.61
N LEU A 17 14.14 -1.05 -23.66
CA LEU A 17 15.00 -2.24 -23.60
C LEU A 17 16.49 -1.90 -23.44
N ALA A 18 16.92 -0.67 -23.76
CA ALA A 18 18.26 -0.20 -23.44
C ALA A 18 18.40 -0.11 -21.92
N LEU A 19 19.22 -0.99 -21.36
CA LEU A 19 19.60 -1.11 -19.95
C LEU A 19 20.50 0.05 -19.52
N ASN A 20 20.10 1.30 -19.82
CA ASN A 20 20.83 2.46 -19.38
C ASN A 20 20.66 2.63 -17.86
N ASP A 21 21.69 3.16 -17.20
CA ASP A 21 21.69 3.34 -15.76
C ASP A 21 20.51 4.22 -15.30
N ILE A 22 19.92 3.84 -14.18
CA ILE A 22 18.81 4.57 -13.55
C ILE A 22 19.30 5.94 -13.09
N ASP A 23 18.53 6.97 -13.44
CA ASP A 23 18.75 8.37 -13.05
C ASP A 23 18.74 8.52 -11.51
N GLU A 24 19.77 9.16 -10.96
CA GLU A 24 19.98 9.32 -9.51
C GLU A 24 18.77 10.00 -8.83
N ASN A 25 18.07 10.88 -9.55
CA ASN A 25 16.87 11.55 -9.06
C ASN A 25 15.71 10.59 -8.74
N VAL A 26 15.55 9.49 -9.50
CA VAL A 26 14.48 8.51 -9.28
C VAL A 26 14.73 7.69 -8.02
N GLN A 27 16.00 7.37 -7.74
CA GLN A 27 16.37 6.64 -6.52
C GLN A 27 16.10 7.46 -5.26
N VAL A 28 16.39 8.77 -5.29
CA VAL A 28 16.10 9.67 -4.17
C VAL A 28 14.59 9.75 -3.90
N GLN A 29 13.78 9.78 -4.96
CA GLN A 29 12.32 9.75 -4.82
C GLN A 29 11.84 8.43 -4.21
N LEU A 30 12.31 7.28 -4.71
CA LEU A 30 11.95 5.96 -4.16
C LEU A 30 12.35 5.86 -2.68
N LYS A 31 13.57 6.29 -2.32
CA LYS A 31 14.05 6.31 -0.94
C LYS A 31 13.11 7.08 -0.02
N ASN A 32 12.65 8.25 -0.45
CA ASN A 32 11.73 9.06 0.33
C ASN A 32 10.36 8.37 0.49
N PHE A 33 9.84 7.71 -0.55
CA PHE A 33 8.59 6.94 -0.45
C PHE A 33 8.69 5.77 0.54
N TYR A 34 9.75 4.95 0.46
CA TYR A 34 9.95 3.82 1.38
C TYR A 34 10.17 4.29 2.83
N SER A 35 10.89 5.41 3.01
CA SER A 35 11.07 6.04 4.31
C SER A 35 9.75 6.52 4.90
N THR A 36 8.95 7.28 4.14
CA THR A 36 7.63 7.74 4.59
C THR A 36 6.70 6.58 4.91
N LEU A 37 6.70 5.52 4.10
CA LEU A 37 5.89 4.32 4.35
C LEU A 37 6.30 3.64 5.67
N SER A 38 7.59 3.50 5.91
CA SER A 38 8.13 2.92 7.15
C SER A 38 7.74 3.73 8.39
N ILE A 39 7.85 5.06 8.31
CA ILE A 39 7.44 5.96 9.40
C ILE A 39 5.93 5.87 9.64
N GLY A 40 5.13 5.66 8.59
CA GLY A 40 3.68 5.44 8.71
C GLY A 40 3.27 4.14 9.40
N LEU A 41 4.14 3.11 9.40
CA LEU A 41 3.85 1.84 10.09
C LEU A 41 3.80 2.01 11.61
N ILE A 42 4.60 2.92 12.16
CA ILE A 42 4.66 3.18 13.61
C ILE A 42 3.27 3.58 14.17
N PRO A 43 2.61 4.65 13.67
CA PRO A 43 1.28 4.99 14.14
C PRO A 43 0.26 3.89 13.83
N SER A 44 0.36 3.21 12.69
CA SER A 44 -0.54 2.10 12.35
C SER A 44 -0.47 0.96 13.39
N CYS A 45 0.73 0.61 13.84
CA CYS A 45 0.96 -0.39 14.89
C CYS A 45 0.42 0.08 16.25
N VAL A 46 0.65 1.35 16.61
CA VAL A 46 0.13 1.94 17.86
C VAL A 46 -1.41 1.91 17.87
N ALA A 47 -2.04 2.23 16.74
CA ALA A 47 -3.50 2.18 16.60
C ALA A 47 -4.06 0.75 16.76
N ALA A 48 -3.42 -0.24 16.14
CA ALA A 48 -3.81 -1.65 16.29
C ALA A 48 -3.64 -2.15 17.73
N TYR A 49 -2.55 -1.77 18.41
CA TYR A 49 -2.31 -2.13 19.81
C TYR A 49 -3.29 -1.45 20.78
N ALA A 50 -3.61 -0.16 20.55
CA ALA A 50 -4.58 0.59 21.36
C ALA A 50 -5.99 -0.02 21.30
N PHE A 51 -6.37 -0.58 20.14
CA PHE A 51 -7.62 -1.31 19.97
C PHE A 51 -7.66 -2.60 20.82
N GLN A 52 -6.55 -3.32 20.93
CA GLN A 52 -6.48 -4.56 21.71
C GLN A 52 -6.61 -4.31 23.22
N LEU A 53 -6.12 -3.18 23.72
CA LEU A 53 -6.17 -2.84 25.15
C LEU A 53 -7.54 -2.34 25.61
N SER A 54 -8.31 -1.74 24.70
CA SER A 54 -9.55 -1.04 25.04
C SER A 54 -10.78 -1.92 24.82
N SER A 55 -11.32 -2.51 25.89
CA SER A 55 -12.55 -3.30 25.85
C SER A 55 -13.76 -2.52 25.29
N HIS A 56 -13.80 -1.20 25.53
CA HIS A 56 -14.85 -0.33 25.01
C HIS A 56 -14.78 -0.12 23.49
N LEU A 57 -13.57 -0.21 22.90
CA LEU A 57 -13.38 -0.16 21.44
C LEU A 57 -13.78 -1.49 20.78
N GLN A 58 -13.57 -2.61 21.45
CA GLN A 58 -14.03 -3.93 21.00
C GLN A 58 -15.55 -4.03 20.96
N SER A 59 -16.27 -3.38 21.90
CA SER A 59 -17.74 -3.34 21.85
C SER A 59 -18.28 -2.54 20.65
N MET A 60 -17.48 -1.66 20.06
CA MET A 60 -17.88 -0.73 18.99
C MET A 60 -17.16 -1.03 17.67
N VAL A 61 -16.77 -2.29 17.41
CA VAL A 61 -16.00 -2.70 16.22
C VAL A 61 -16.62 -2.19 14.92
N THR A 62 -17.93 -2.36 14.74
CA THR A 62 -18.61 -1.97 13.48
C THR A 62 -18.53 -0.48 13.23
N THR A 63 -18.77 0.34 14.25
CA THR A 63 -18.66 1.81 14.16
C THR A 63 -17.21 2.22 13.88
N LEU A 64 -16.24 1.60 14.58
CA LEU A 64 -14.82 1.85 14.34
C LEU A 64 -14.40 1.50 12.91
N MET A 65 -14.90 0.40 12.36
CA MET A 65 -14.58 -0.05 11.01
C MET A 65 -15.12 0.92 9.96
N VAL A 66 -16.37 1.39 10.12
CA VAL A 66 -16.97 2.38 9.22
C VAL A 66 -16.25 3.72 9.31
N VAL A 67 -15.93 4.19 10.51
CA VAL A 67 -15.16 5.42 10.71
C VAL A 67 -13.77 5.30 10.10
N SER A 68 -13.10 4.16 10.29
CA SER A 68 -11.77 3.89 9.73
C SER A 68 -11.80 3.83 8.19
N PHE A 69 -12.89 3.33 7.61
CA PHE A 69 -13.09 3.32 6.18
C PHE A 69 -13.28 4.73 5.62
N ILE A 70 -14.17 5.52 6.24
CA ILE A 70 -14.43 6.91 5.82
C ILE A 70 -13.18 7.78 5.99
N ALA A 71 -12.46 7.64 7.10
CA ALA A 71 -11.24 8.41 7.34
C ALA A 71 -10.10 8.03 6.38
N SER A 72 -9.98 6.74 6.02
CA SER A 72 -9.03 6.28 4.99
C SER A 72 -9.37 6.85 3.61
N LEU A 73 -10.62 6.74 3.18
CA LEU A 73 -11.08 7.30 1.90
C LEU A 73 -10.94 8.83 1.86
N GLY A 74 -11.36 9.52 2.92
CA GLY A 74 -11.29 10.97 3.03
C GLY A 74 -9.86 11.48 2.95
N SER A 75 -8.92 10.82 3.64
CA SER A 75 -7.51 11.18 3.57
C SER A 75 -6.91 10.91 2.19
N SER A 76 -7.23 9.77 1.57
CA SER A 76 -6.76 9.46 0.21
C SER A 76 -7.26 10.49 -0.81
N LEU A 77 -8.54 10.88 -0.72
CA LEU A 77 -9.13 11.89 -1.59
C LEU A 77 -8.50 13.27 -1.35
N TYR A 78 -8.23 13.62 -0.08
CA TYR A 78 -7.54 14.86 0.28
C TYR A 78 -6.13 14.94 -0.32
N ILE A 79 -5.37 13.84 -0.27
CA ILE A 79 -4.03 13.76 -0.88
C ILE A 79 -4.11 13.88 -2.41
N TYR A 80 -5.15 13.32 -3.05
CA TYR A 80 -5.36 13.39 -4.50
C TYR A 80 -5.73 14.80 -4.98
N LEU A 81 -6.61 15.49 -4.24
CA LEU A 81 -7.09 16.84 -4.60
C LEU A 81 -6.08 17.94 -4.30
N THR A 82 -5.14 17.71 -3.37
CA THR A 82 -4.15 18.73 -2.96
C THR A 82 -3.06 18.90 -4.03
N ARG A 83 -2.93 20.12 -4.56
CA ARG A 83 -1.90 20.50 -5.54
C ARG A 83 -0.50 20.44 -4.91
N HIS A 84 0.50 19.96 -5.68
CA HIS A 84 1.90 19.88 -5.24
C HIS A 84 2.48 21.28 -4.98
N ASN A 85 2.62 21.65 -3.71
CA ASN A 85 3.38 22.82 -3.29
C ASN A 85 4.24 22.47 -2.07
N ARG A 86 5.34 23.20 -1.84
CA ARG A 86 6.26 22.94 -0.72
C ARG A 86 5.64 23.23 0.64
N GLU A 87 4.69 24.18 0.71
CA GLU A 87 3.98 24.53 1.95
C GLU A 87 2.94 23.47 2.35
N THR A 88 2.40 22.71 1.38
CA THR A 88 1.39 21.66 1.63
C THR A 88 2.01 20.30 1.92
N ILE A 89 3.35 20.19 2.00
CA ILE A 89 3.99 18.90 2.25
C ILE A 89 3.68 18.37 3.65
N ASN A 90 3.70 19.25 4.66
CA ASN A 90 3.42 18.88 6.05
C ASN A 90 1.96 18.47 6.23
N THR A 91 1.01 19.14 5.58
CA THR A 91 -0.42 18.78 5.64
C THR A 91 -0.71 17.47 4.93
N ARG A 92 -0.04 17.18 3.80
CA ARG A 92 -0.13 15.89 3.11
C ARG A 92 0.48 14.75 3.93
N LEU A 93 1.57 15.01 4.64
CA LEU A 93 2.22 14.04 5.51
C LEU A 93 1.37 13.76 6.75
N ALA A 94 0.70 14.79 7.31
CA ALA A 94 -0.29 14.63 8.36
C ALA A 94 -1.51 13.80 7.88
N ALA A 95 -2.04 14.08 6.69
CA ALA A 95 -3.11 13.29 6.09
C ALA A 95 -2.68 11.82 5.90
N PHE A 96 -1.44 11.58 5.44
CA PHE A 96 -0.88 10.24 5.35
C PHE A 96 -0.82 9.53 6.72
N PHE A 97 -0.46 10.23 7.80
CA PHE A 97 -0.51 9.64 9.14
C PHE A 97 -1.93 9.30 9.60
N VAL A 98 -2.90 10.17 9.32
CA VAL A 98 -4.32 9.87 9.58
C VAL A 98 -4.76 8.63 8.80
N PHE A 99 -4.36 8.52 7.54
CA PHE A 99 -4.62 7.34 6.71
C PHE A 99 -3.99 6.07 7.30
N ALA A 100 -2.73 6.14 7.72
CA ALA A 100 -2.00 5.02 8.29
C ALA A 100 -2.58 4.57 9.65
N LEU A 101 -2.97 5.51 10.51
CA LEU A 101 -3.69 5.26 11.77
C LEU A 101 -5.02 4.57 11.50
N SER A 102 -5.81 5.14 10.61
CA SER A 102 -7.13 4.65 10.23
C SER A 102 -7.07 3.22 9.68
N THR A 103 -6.07 2.94 8.84
CA THR A 103 -5.84 1.59 8.31
C THR A 103 -5.43 0.61 9.41
N GLY A 104 -4.62 1.04 10.38
CA GLY A 104 -4.24 0.23 11.55
C GLY A 104 -5.44 -0.13 12.43
N LEU A 105 -6.31 0.84 12.71
CA LEU A 105 -7.58 0.63 13.43
C LEU A 105 -8.54 -0.30 12.67
N GLY A 106 -8.65 -0.15 11.35
CA GLY A 106 -9.47 -1.02 10.52
C GLY A 106 -8.97 -2.47 10.46
N MET A 107 -7.66 -2.69 10.57
CA MET A 107 -7.04 -4.02 10.57
C MET A 107 -7.09 -4.72 11.94
N ALA A 108 -7.18 -3.95 13.02
CA ALA A 108 -7.19 -4.44 14.40
C ALA A 108 -8.22 -5.55 14.72
N PRO A 109 -9.50 -5.47 14.29
CA PRO A 109 -10.46 -6.56 14.53
C PRO A 109 -10.07 -7.87 13.84
N PHE A 110 -9.40 -7.82 12.69
CA PHE A 110 -8.90 -9.03 12.02
C PHE A 110 -7.76 -9.68 12.82
N LEU A 111 -6.87 -8.86 13.38
CA LEU A 111 -5.82 -9.35 14.27
C LEU A 111 -6.40 -10.01 15.53
N HIS A 112 -7.50 -9.48 16.06
CA HIS A 112 -8.21 -10.09 17.18
C HIS A 112 -8.75 -11.49 16.81
N VAL A 113 -9.39 -11.64 15.64
CA VAL A 113 -9.88 -12.95 15.17
C VAL A 113 -8.74 -13.95 14.99
N VAL A 114 -7.64 -13.54 14.35
CA VAL A 114 -6.47 -14.42 14.16
C VAL A 114 -5.83 -14.80 15.50
N SER A 115 -5.78 -13.88 16.46
CA SER A 115 -5.26 -14.12 17.80
C SER A 115 -6.04 -15.21 18.54
N VAL A 116 -7.36 -15.27 18.36
CA VAL A 116 -8.22 -16.31 18.95
C VAL A 116 -8.00 -17.68 18.29
N ILE A 117 -7.68 -17.72 16.99
CA ILE A 117 -7.48 -18.97 16.26
C ILE A 117 -6.06 -19.53 16.50
N ASN A 118 -5.02 -18.75 16.18
CA ASN A 118 -3.61 -19.12 16.32
C ASN A 118 -2.73 -17.86 16.51
N PRO A 119 -2.28 -17.55 17.74
CA PRO A 119 -1.56 -16.31 18.05
C PRO A 119 -0.17 -16.23 17.41
N ASP A 120 0.49 -17.37 17.17
CA ASP A 120 1.83 -17.45 16.58
C ASP A 120 1.89 -16.97 15.11
N THR A 121 0.73 -16.94 14.44
CA THR A 121 0.62 -16.49 13.05
C THR A 121 0.91 -15.00 12.89
N ILE A 122 0.59 -14.20 13.92
CA ILE A 122 0.71 -12.74 13.86
C ILE A 122 2.19 -12.30 13.76
N PRO A 123 3.09 -12.69 14.69
CA PRO A 123 4.49 -12.28 14.61
C PRO A 123 5.21 -12.90 13.41
N THR A 124 4.87 -14.13 13.02
CA THR A 124 5.50 -14.80 11.86
C THR A 124 5.14 -14.12 10.55
N ALA A 125 3.86 -13.77 10.34
CA ALA A 125 3.43 -13.01 9.16
C ALA A 125 4.05 -11.60 9.12
N PHE A 126 4.13 -10.93 10.27
CA PHE A 126 4.74 -9.61 10.37
C PHE A 126 6.24 -9.65 10.03
N LEU A 127 7.00 -10.57 10.62
CA LEU A 127 8.43 -10.73 10.33
C LEU A 127 8.67 -11.11 8.86
N GLY A 128 7.84 -11.98 8.30
CA GLY A 128 7.88 -12.30 6.87
C GLY A 128 7.68 -11.06 5.99
N ALA A 129 6.67 -10.24 6.29
CA ALA A 129 6.42 -9.00 5.57
C ALA A 129 7.57 -7.99 5.71
N VAL A 130 8.15 -7.85 6.90
CA VAL A 130 9.31 -6.98 7.15
C VAL A 130 10.52 -7.46 6.36
N MET A 131 10.82 -8.76 6.37
CA MET A 131 11.95 -9.32 5.62
C MET A 131 11.83 -9.06 4.12
N ILE A 132 10.64 -9.27 3.56
CA ILE A 132 10.35 -9.00 2.15
C ILE A 132 10.46 -7.50 1.85
N PHE A 133 9.86 -6.66 2.70
CA PHE A 133 9.88 -5.20 2.54
C PHE A 133 11.29 -4.61 2.61
N VAL A 134 12.10 -5.04 3.58
CA VAL A 134 13.51 -4.63 3.73
C VAL A 134 14.31 -5.11 2.53
N SER A 135 14.12 -6.36 2.09
CA SER A 135 14.78 -6.89 0.90
C SER A 135 14.46 -6.04 -0.33
N PHE A 136 13.19 -5.73 -0.59
CA PHE A 136 12.81 -4.86 -1.71
C PHE A 136 13.29 -3.42 -1.56
N THR A 137 13.34 -2.88 -0.34
CA THR A 137 13.87 -1.55 -0.08
C THR A 137 15.37 -1.48 -0.36
N LEU A 138 16.13 -2.50 0.05
CA LEU A 138 17.55 -2.63 -0.27
C LEU A 138 17.77 -2.81 -1.77
N LEU A 139 16.98 -3.65 -2.43
CA LEU A 139 17.03 -3.83 -3.88
C LEU A 139 16.75 -2.52 -4.60
N ALA A 140 15.78 -1.72 -4.15
CA ALA A 140 15.48 -0.41 -4.70
C ALA A 140 16.61 0.62 -4.50
N LEU A 141 17.34 0.54 -3.39
CA LEU A 141 18.43 1.48 -3.05
C LEU A 141 19.77 1.11 -3.68
N LEU A 142 20.11 -0.17 -3.77
CA LEU A 142 21.40 -0.67 -4.25
C LEU A 142 21.46 -0.79 -5.78
N THR A 143 20.32 -0.83 -6.44
CA THR A 143 20.25 -1.14 -7.87
C THR A 143 20.35 0.12 -8.74
N ARG A 144 21.41 0.21 -9.55
CA ARG A 144 21.49 1.15 -10.69
C ARG A 144 20.91 0.61 -12.01
N LYS A 145 20.63 -0.69 -12.12
CA LYS A 145 20.20 -1.32 -13.38
C LYS A 145 18.68 -1.56 -13.47
N ARG A 146 18.05 -1.23 -14.60
CA ARG A 146 16.61 -1.44 -14.90
C ARG A 146 16.11 -2.90 -14.88
N TYR A 147 16.94 -3.90 -14.58
CA TYR A 147 16.51 -5.32 -14.52
C TYR A 147 15.33 -5.57 -13.57
N TYR A 148 15.20 -4.77 -12.51
CA TYR A 148 14.13 -4.90 -11.51
C TYR A 148 12.75 -4.45 -12.01
N LEU A 149 12.69 -3.75 -13.15
CA LEU A 149 11.44 -3.45 -13.84
C LEU A 149 10.76 -4.75 -14.32
N PHE A 150 11.56 -5.77 -14.69
CA PHE A 150 11.05 -7.10 -15.03
C PHE A 150 10.54 -7.86 -13.80
N LEU A 151 11.22 -7.72 -12.65
CA LEU A 151 10.76 -8.31 -11.39
C LEU A 151 9.41 -7.73 -10.96
N GLY A 152 9.24 -6.41 -11.05
CA GLY A 152 7.95 -5.74 -10.80
C GLY A 152 6.84 -6.27 -11.73
N ALA A 153 7.13 -6.48 -13.01
CA ALA A 153 6.16 -7.05 -13.96
C ALA A 153 5.78 -8.50 -13.63
N ALA A 154 6.75 -9.33 -13.23
CA ALA A 154 6.49 -10.70 -12.79
C ALA A 154 5.64 -10.74 -11.52
N LEU A 155 5.95 -9.91 -10.51
CA LEU A 155 5.14 -9.78 -9.29
C LEU A 155 3.72 -9.29 -9.62
N MET A 156 3.58 -8.25 -10.44
CA MET A 156 2.26 -7.72 -10.82
C MET A 156 1.43 -8.78 -11.55
N SER A 157 2.06 -9.60 -12.40
CA SER A 157 1.40 -10.71 -13.09
C SER A 157 0.94 -11.79 -12.10
N ALA A 158 1.79 -12.16 -11.15
CA ALA A 158 1.43 -13.13 -10.11
C ALA A 158 0.26 -12.63 -9.23
N ILE A 159 0.29 -11.36 -8.82
CA ILE A 159 -0.80 -10.73 -8.05
C ILE A 159 -2.10 -10.71 -8.87
N SER A 160 -2.02 -10.40 -10.17
CA SER A 160 -3.17 -10.43 -11.06
C SER A 160 -3.78 -11.83 -11.16
N MET A 161 -2.95 -12.87 -11.33
CA MET A 161 -3.41 -14.26 -11.37
C MET A 161 -4.08 -14.67 -10.06
N LEU A 162 -3.45 -14.37 -8.91
CA LEU A 162 -4.02 -14.64 -7.58
C LEU A 162 -5.36 -13.93 -7.38
N THR A 163 -5.47 -12.68 -7.85
CA THR A 163 -6.71 -11.91 -7.78
C THR A 163 -7.80 -12.54 -8.64
N THR A 164 -7.49 -12.93 -9.88
CA THR A 164 -8.43 -13.64 -10.75
C THR A 164 -8.91 -14.93 -10.11
N PHE A 165 -8.00 -15.72 -9.54
CA PHE A 165 -8.37 -16.94 -8.82
C PHE A 165 -9.23 -16.66 -7.59
N SER A 166 -8.92 -15.60 -6.83
CA SER A 166 -9.74 -15.20 -5.68
C SER A 166 -11.14 -14.79 -6.11
N PHE A 167 -11.30 -14.06 -7.21
CA PHE A 167 -12.61 -13.72 -7.78
C PHE A 167 -13.35 -14.97 -8.23
N MET A 168 -12.70 -15.87 -8.97
CA MET A 168 -13.30 -17.14 -9.38
C MET A 168 -13.75 -17.97 -8.18
N ASN A 169 -12.94 -18.03 -7.11
CA ASN A 169 -13.27 -18.73 -5.88
C ASN A 169 -14.50 -18.15 -5.18
N LEU A 170 -14.68 -16.82 -5.21
CA LEU A 170 -15.90 -16.19 -4.69
C LEU A 170 -17.15 -16.62 -5.45
N PHE A 171 -17.10 -16.74 -6.78
CA PHE A 171 -18.24 -17.21 -7.57
C PHE A 171 -18.50 -18.71 -7.39
N ILE A 172 -17.47 -19.56 -7.40
CA ILE A 172 -17.61 -21.01 -7.28
C ILE A 172 -18.08 -21.45 -5.88
N ARG A 173 -17.65 -20.73 -4.83
CA ARG A 173 -18.05 -21.00 -3.43
C ARG A 173 -19.31 -20.22 -3.01
N SER A 174 -19.85 -19.37 -3.88
CA SER A 174 -21.06 -18.60 -3.58
C SER A 174 -22.30 -19.51 -3.59
N PRO A 175 -23.07 -19.56 -2.51
CA PRO A 175 -24.33 -20.31 -2.47
C PRO A 175 -25.38 -19.79 -3.46
N ALA A 176 -25.18 -18.63 -4.08
CA ALA A 176 -26.09 -18.07 -5.10
C ALA A 176 -26.08 -18.83 -6.44
N ILE A 177 -25.11 -19.73 -6.69
CA ILE A 177 -25.07 -20.59 -7.89
C ILE A 177 -25.73 -21.96 -7.64
N TYR A 178 -25.93 -22.34 -6.38
CA TYR A 178 -26.51 -23.64 -5.97
C TYR A 178 -27.88 -23.52 -5.29
N GLN A 179 -28.52 -22.35 -5.41
CA GLN A 179 -29.93 -22.11 -5.11
C GLN A 179 -30.72 -22.06 -6.43
#